data_AF-A0A840GQE9-F1
#
_entry.id   AF-A0A840GQE9-F1
#
_cell.length_a   1.000
_cell.length_b   1.000
_cell.length_c   1.000
_cell.angle_alpha   90.00
_cell.angle_beta   90.00
_cell.angle_gamma   90.00
#
_symmetry.space_group_name_H-M   'P 1'
#
loop_
_entity.id
_entity.type
_entity.pdbx_description
1 polymer ?
#
loop_
_entity_poly.entity_id
_entity_poly.type
_entity_poly.pdbx_seq_one_letter_code
_entity_poly.pdbx_strand_id
1 'polypeptide(L)'
;MSVKDHQRALMLSAATNEPSPSGTRRLPPPPGAKRAPNRWRADYPIPAVSNGRALIDPRETARRVGCHPVTLYRWMKTLPGFPIAIRISPNRIAFFEDEVTAYIDSRPRVA
;
A
#
# COMPACT_ATOMS: atom_id res chain seq x y z
N MET A 1 3.62 -64.97 31.55
CA MET A 1 3.87 -64.11 30.38
C MET A 1 3.06 -62.84 30.59
N SER A 2 3.73 -61.73 30.91
CA SER A 2 3.12 -60.50 31.44
C SER A 2 3.11 -59.43 30.35
N VAL A 3 1.96 -58.82 30.13
CA VAL A 3 1.62 -57.93 28.99
C VAL A 3 2.20 -56.51 29.15
N LYS A 4 3.27 -56.32 29.93
CA LYS A 4 3.79 -54.97 30.28
C LYS A 4 5.03 -54.52 29.49
N ASP A 5 5.58 -55.36 28.62
CA ASP A 5 6.82 -55.06 27.87
C ASP A 5 6.59 -54.69 26.40
N HIS A 6 5.54 -53.90 26.11
CA HIS A 6 5.32 -53.37 24.75
C HIS A 6 5.18 -51.84 24.67
N GLN A 7 5.40 -51.11 25.77
CA GLN A 7 5.31 -49.65 25.78
C GLN A 7 6.68 -48.95 25.96
N ARG A 8 7.77 -49.53 25.48
CA ARG A 8 9.10 -48.91 25.56
C ARG A 8 9.85 -48.71 24.24
N ALA A 9 9.18 -48.92 23.08
CA ALA A 9 9.84 -48.87 21.77
C ALA A 9 9.25 -47.85 20.77
N LEU A 10 8.53 -46.82 21.22
CA LEU A 10 8.04 -45.71 20.39
C LEU A 10 8.26 -44.34 21.05
N MET A 11 9.48 -44.11 21.54
CA MET A 11 9.94 -42.80 22.03
C MET A 11 11.26 -42.41 21.36
N LEU A 12 11.29 -42.50 20.03
CA LEU A 12 12.27 -41.84 19.17
C LEU A 12 11.49 -40.99 18.18
N SER A 13 11.89 -39.73 18.03
CA SER A 13 11.46 -38.76 16.99
C SER A 13 10.21 -37.92 17.30
N ALA A 14 10.25 -37.11 18.36
CA ALA A 14 9.37 -35.94 18.47
C ALA A 14 10.21 -34.66 18.46
N ALA A 15 10.37 -34.14 17.25
CA ALA A 15 10.55 -32.73 16.89
C ALA A 15 11.31 -31.84 17.91
N THR A 16 12.59 -31.63 17.63
CA THR A 16 13.32 -30.42 18.04
C THR A 16 12.56 -29.22 17.48
N ASN A 17 11.72 -28.61 18.32
CA ASN A 17 11.00 -27.39 17.99
C ASN A 17 11.98 -26.23 18.23
N GLU A 18 12.68 -25.83 17.18
CA GLU A 18 13.50 -24.61 17.15
C GLU A 18 12.60 -23.39 17.44
N PRO A 19 12.83 -22.62 18.52
CA PRO A 19 12.14 -21.36 18.69
C PRO A 19 12.71 -20.34 17.68
N SER A 20 11.96 -20.07 16.61
CA SER A 20 12.21 -18.97 15.67
C SER A 20 12.48 -17.65 16.40
N PRO A 21 13.68 -17.03 16.29
CA PRO A 21 13.93 -15.70 16.81
C PRO A 21 13.59 -14.68 15.71
N SER A 22 12.31 -14.42 15.46
CA SER A 22 11.93 -13.33 14.54
C SER A 22 10.57 -12.72 14.88
N GLY A 23 10.32 -12.53 16.17
CA GLY A 23 9.47 -11.44 16.61
C GLY A 23 10.24 -10.14 16.43
N THR A 24 10.17 -9.55 15.23
CA THR A 24 10.66 -8.18 15.01
C THR A 24 9.79 -7.24 15.85
N ARG A 25 10.15 -7.06 17.13
CA ARG A 25 9.65 -5.95 17.94
C ARG A 25 10.00 -4.69 17.15
N ARG A 26 8.99 -4.08 16.53
CA ARG A 26 9.14 -2.76 15.94
C ARG A 26 9.58 -1.84 17.06
N LEU A 27 10.87 -1.50 17.08
CA LEU A 27 11.41 -0.51 17.99
C LEU A 27 10.57 0.77 17.81
N PRO A 28 10.18 1.43 18.91
CA PRO A 28 9.58 2.75 18.80
C PRO A 28 10.56 3.64 18.03
N PRO A 29 10.06 4.49 17.11
CA PRO A 29 10.93 5.40 16.40
C PRO A 29 11.69 6.27 17.43
N PRO A 30 12.97 6.59 17.18
CA PRO A 30 13.75 7.36 18.13
C PRO A 30 13.11 8.74 18.36
N PRO A 31 13.12 9.25 19.61
CA PRO A 31 12.59 10.58 19.91
C PRO A 31 13.34 11.62 19.07
N GLY A 32 12.63 12.35 18.22
CA GLY A 32 13.20 13.30 17.26
C GLY A 32 13.20 12.84 15.79
N ALA A 33 12.81 11.59 15.50
CA ALA A 33 12.52 11.18 14.13
C ALA A 33 11.27 11.92 13.62
N LYS A 34 11.48 13.09 13.00
CA LYS A 34 10.46 13.70 12.15
C LYS A 34 10.07 12.63 11.14
N ARG A 35 8.79 12.24 11.09
CA ARG A 35 8.25 11.41 10.00
C ARG A 35 8.82 11.99 8.73
N ALA A 36 9.62 11.21 7.99
CA ALA A 36 10.12 11.65 6.71
C ALA A 36 8.91 12.22 5.96
N PRO A 37 8.95 13.47 5.48
CA PRO A 37 7.87 13.99 4.67
C PRO A 37 7.64 12.93 3.59
N ASN A 38 6.38 12.56 3.34
CA ASN A 38 6.04 11.61 2.28
C ASN A 38 6.80 12.08 1.03
N ARG A 39 7.94 11.44 0.74
CA ARG A 39 8.87 11.91 -0.29
C ARG A 39 8.24 11.46 -1.57
N TRP A 40 7.32 12.28 -2.08
CA TRP A 40 6.73 12.07 -3.39
C TRP A 40 7.89 11.91 -4.36
N ARG A 41 7.74 10.92 -5.25
CA ARG A 41 8.69 10.60 -6.31
C ARG A 41 9.21 11.89 -6.94
N ALA A 42 10.53 12.06 -6.94
CA ALA A 42 11.16 13.28 -7.48
C ALA A 42 10.91 13.41 -8.99
N ASP A 43 10.58 12.27 -9.61
CA ASP A 43 10.23 12.03 -11.00
C ASP A 43 8.78 12.38 -11.37
N TYR A 44 7.94 12.85 -10.44
CA TYR A 44 6.60 13.32 -10.83
C TYR A 44 6.70 14.58 -11.70
N PRO A 45 5.94 14.65 -12.80
CA PRO A 45 5.94 15.83 -13.66
C PRO A 45 5.43 17.05 -12.87
N ILE A 46 6.17 18.15 -12.98
CA ILE A 46 5.70 19.47 -12.56
C ILE A 46 5.02 20.08 -13.78
N PRO A 47 3.70 20.37 -13.72
CA PRO A 47 3.00 20.91 -14.88
C PRO A 47 3.46 22.36 -15.06
N ALA A 48 4.04 22.67 -16.23
CA ALA A 48 4.54 24.00 -16.53
C ALA A 48 3.41 25.05 -16.50
N VAL A 49 2.20 24.67 -16.91
CA VAL A 49 0.97 25.47 -16.84
C VAL A 49 -0.20 24.49 -16.89
N SER A 50 -1.21 24.63 -16.03
CA SER A 50 -2.49 23.95 -16.24
C SER A 50 -3.17 24.64 -17.43
N ASN A 51 -3.13 24.03 -18.61
CA ASN A 51 -3.73 24.52 -19.87
C ASN A 51 -5.27 24.60 -19.82
N GLY A 52 -5.85 25.21 -18.78
CA GLY A 52 -7.29 25.20 -18.50
C GLY A 52 -7.82 23.86 -17.95
N ARG A 53 -6.96 22.84 -17.80
CA ARG A 53 -7.37 21.54 -17.23
C ARG A 53 -7.55 21.67 -15.71
N ALA A 54 -8.71 21.24 -15.22
CA ALA A 54 -9.03 21.25 -13.81
C ALA A 54 -8.20 20.19 -13.05
N LEU A 55 -7.68 20.60 -11.89
CA LEU A 55 -6.91 19.76 -11.00
C LEU A 55 -7.72 19.45 -9.76
N ILE A 56 -7.78 18.17 -9.39
CA ILE A 56 -8.44 17.70 -8.18
C ILE A 56 -7.44 17.11 -7.20
N ASP A 57 -7.72 17.27 -5.91
CA ASP A 57 -6.86 16.77 -4.87
C ASP A 57 -7.03 15.24 -4.68
N PRO A 58 -6.08 14.57 -4.01
CA PRO A 58 -6.16 13.13 -3.80
C PRO A 58 -7.37 12.71 -2.97
N ARG A 59 -7.85 13.57 -2.05
CA ARG A 59 -9.05 13.24 -1.26
C ARG A 59 -10.29 13.27 -2.14
N GLU A 60 -10.44 14.27 -3.00
CA GLU A 60 -11.52 14.30 -3.98
C GLU A 60 -11.46 13.12 -4.95
N THR A 61 -10.27 12.81 -5.46
CA THR A 61 -10.07 11.64 -6.34
C THR A 61 -10.51 10.35 -5.66
N ALA A 62 -10.13 10.15 -4.39
CA ALA A 62 -10.53 8.98 -3.62
C ALA A 62 -12.06 8.91 -3.43
N ARG A 63 -12.72 10.04 -3.17
CA ARG A 63 -14.18 10.13 -3.07
C ARG A 63 -14.86 9.76 -4.38
N ARG A 64 -14.43 10.33 -5.51
CA ARG A 64 -15.02 10.08 -6.84
C ARG A 64 -14.89 8.63 -7.28
N VAL A 65 -13.74 8.03 -7.00
CA VAL A 65 -13.46 6.63 -7.37
C VAL A 65 -14.13 5.63 -6.39
N GLY A 66 -14.59 6.11 -5.22
CA GLY A 66 -15.25 5.30 -4.20
C GLY A 66 -14.26 4.44 -3.40
N CYS A 67 -13.08 4.98 -3.05
CA CYS A 67 -12.05 4.24 -2.34
C CYS A 67 -11.47 5.03 -1.16
N HIS A 68 -10.83 4.32 -0.22
CA HIS A 68 -10.09 4.98 0.87
C HIS A 68 -8.81 5.65 0.33
N PRO A 69 -8.37 6.80 0.88
CA PRO A 69 -7.14 7.47 0.41
C PRO A 69 -5.90 6.57 0.41
N VAL A 70 -5.76 5.69 1.40
CA VAL A 70 -4.64 4.71 1.43
C VAL A 70 -4.68 3.77 0.22
N THR A 71 -5.88 3.35 -0.20
CA THR A 71 -6.08 2.51 -1.39
C THR A 71 -5.70 3.26 -2.65
N LEU A 72 -6.10 4.53 -2.78
CA LEU A 72 -5.66 5.41 -3.86
C LEU A 72 -4.13 5.45 -3.98
N TYR A 73 -3.43 5.66 -2.86
CA TYR A 73 -1.96 5.67 -2.83
C TYR A 73 -1.31 4.36 -3.23
N ARG A 74 -1.97 3.23 -2.92
CA ARG A 74 -1.52 1.91 -3.36
C ARG A 74 -1.75 1.74 -4.86
N TRP A 75 -2.92 2.11 -5.35
CA TRP A 75 -3.32 2.00 -6.75
C TRP A 75 -2.42 2.78 -7.69
N MET A 76 -2.02 4.00 -7.33
CA MET A 76 -1.01 4.76 -8.09
C MET A 76 0.29 3.99 -8.35
N LYS A 77 0.66 3.04 -7.49
CA LYS A 77 1.90 2.25 -7.60
C LYS A 77 1.68 0.90 -8.26
N THR A 78 0.46 0.36 -8.18
CA THR A 78 0.19 -1.06 -8.49
C THR A 78 -0.77 -1.25 -9.66
N LEU A 79 -1.66 -0.30 -9.93
CA LEU A 79 -2.66 -0.42 -11.00
C LEU A 79 -2.11 0.21 -12.28
N PRO A 80 -1.87 -0.58 -13.35
CA PRO A 80 -1.60 -0.02 -14.65
C PRO A 80 -2.86 0.69 -15.16
N GLY A 81 -2.68 1.87 -15.78
CA GLY A 81 -3.77 2.68 -16.30
C GLY A 81 -4.49 3.56 -15.27
N PHE A 82 -4.04 3.61 -14.02
CA PHE A 82 -4.52 4.61 -13.07
C PHE A 82 -4.01 6.02 -13.45
N PRO A 83 -4.81 7.09 -13.25
CA PRO A 83 -4.39 8.46 -13.55
C PRO A 83 -3.06 8.84 -12.91
N ILE A 84 -2.22 9.56 -13.67
CA ILE A 84 -0.88 9.94 -13.22
C ILE A 84 -0.99 11.10 -12.23
N ALA A 85 -0.39 10.94 -11.05
CA ALA A 85 -0.29 12.03 -10.10
C ALA A 85 0.70 13.08 -10.58
N ILE A 86 0.32 14.33 -10.38
CA ILE A 86 1.06 15.52 -10.77
C ILE A 86 1.54 16.20 -9.51
N ARG A 87 2.80 16.66 -9.50
CA ARG A 87 3.35 17.33 -8.32
C ARG A 87 3.10 18.83 -8.41
N ILE A 88 2.29 19.36 -7.49
CA ILE A 88 2.06 20.82 -7.35
C ILE A 88 3.13 21.44 -6.46
N SER A 89 3.48 20.76 -5.36
CA SER A 89 4.52 21.21 -4.44
C SER A 89 5.26 20.01 -3.86
N PRO A 90 6.40 20.19 -3.15
CA PRO A 90 7.18 19.08 -2.62
C PRO A 90 6.39 18.08 -1.77
N ASN A 91 5.30 18.53 -1.15
CA ASN A 91 4.44 17.71 -0.28
C ASN A 91 3.01 17.54 -0.82
N ARG A 92 2.66 18.11 -1.98
CA ARG A 92 1.31 18.08 -2.54
C ARG A 92 1.30 17.52 -3.95
N ILE A 93 0.41 16.57 -4.16
CA ILE A 93 0.08 16.02 -5.47
C ILE A 93 -1.38 16.35 -5.81
N ALA A 94 -1.70 16.30 -7.10
CA ALA A 94 -3.05 16.40 -7.63
C ALA A 94 -3.20 15.50 -8.86
N PHE A 95 -4.42 15.36 -9.35
CA PHE A 95 -4.75 14.62 -10.56
C PHE A 95 -5.51 15.51 -11.52
N PHE A 96 -5.42 15.24 -12.82
CA PHE A 96 -6.30 15.87 -13.78
C PHE A 96 -7.70 15.28 -13.66
N GLU A 97 -8.70 16.15 -13.62
CA GLU A 97 -10.10 15.78 -13.43
C GLU A 97 -10.65 14.91 -14.58
N ASP A 98 -10.26 15.23 -15.81
CA ASP A 98 -10.65 14.51 -17.02
C ASP A 98 -10.12 13.07 -17.03
N GLU A 99 -8.87 12.85 -16.64
CA GLU A 99 -8.27 11.51 -16.53
C GLU A 99 -8.94 10.65 -15.47
N VAL A 100 -9.27 11.25 -14.32
CA VAL A 100 -10.00 10.54 -13.24
C VAL A 100 -11.41 10.17 -13.69
N THR A 101 -12.08 11.07 -14.42
CA THR A 101 -13.42 10.82 -14.97
C THR A 101 -13.37 9.70 -16.01
N ALA A 102 -12.44 9.78 -16.96
CA ALA A 102 -12.22 8.74 -17.97
C ALA A 102 -11.90 7.38 -17.34
N TYR A 103 -11.10 7.35 -16.27
CA TYR A 103 -10.83 6.13 -15.51
C TYR A 103 -12.10 5.54 -14.90
N ILE A 104 -12.94 6.35 -14.26
CA ILE A 104 -14.22 5.90 -13.69
C ILE A 104 -15.13 5.33 -14.78
N ASP A 105 -15.22 6.00 -15.92
CA ASP A 105 -16.07 5.58 -17.03
C ASP A 105 -15.58 4.32 -17.73
N SER A 106 -14.27 4.09 -17.78
CA SER A 106 -13.68 2.86 -18.33
C SER A 106 -13.97 1.60 -17.51
N ARG A 107 -14.42 1.74 -16.24
CA ARG A 107 -14.66 0.58 -15.37
C ARG A 107 -15.95 -0.13 -15.80
N PRO A 108 -15.94 -1.47 -15.88
CA PRO A 108 -17.16 -2.22 -16.16
C PRO A 108 -18.19 -1.94 -15.06
N ARG A 109 -19.32 -1.36 -15.44
CA ARG A 109 -20.47 -1.20 -14.54
C ARG A 109 -21.19 -2.55 -14.51
N VAL A 110 -21.39 -3.11 -13.31
CA VAL A 110 -22.23 -4.29 -13.16
C VAL A 110 -23.65 -3.85 -13.49
N ALA A 111 -24.20 -4.36 -14.60
CA ALA A 111 -25.57 -4.16 -15.04
C ALA A 111 -26.52 -5.12 -14.31
#